data_AF-A0A9D5Y232-F1
#
_entry.id   AF-A0A9D5Y232-F1
#
_cell.length_a   1.000
_cell.length_b   1.000
_cell.length_c   1.000
_cell.angle_alpha   90.00
_cell.angle_beta   90.00
_cell.angle_gamma   90.00
#
_symmetry.space_group_name_H-M   'P 1'
#
loop_
_entity.id
_entity.type
_entity.pdbx_description
1 polymer ?
#
loop_
_entity_poly.entity_id
_entity_poly.type
_entity_poly.pdbx_seq_one_letter_code
_entity_poly.pdbx_strand_id
1 'polypeptide(L)'
;MDHGQGSPLTQPRTRFSITPVITKDHHACTQTDPNRQLGGGNFSKGVARADAARKRRRILCNRNPRRPAHHAPQPRVRGTDAHEPRNHERAPRSASRVGQVIAWRWIDRAVLIAVHEMQLAEHGGGAGLRDVTLLESALAKPLNLVAYGEPDICALAAAYGYGIARNHAFIDGNKRTAFVAIELFLRLNGWQLSASDADCVLTLLAVASGEITEPDFAVWLRAHAAAR
;
A
#
# COMPACT_ATOMS: atom_id res chain seq x y z
N MET A 1 23.87 50.18 -28.75
CA MET A 1 22.76 50.04 -27.80
C MET A 1 21.49 50.08 -28.62
N ASP A 2 20.86 48.95 -28.89
CA ASP A 2 19.46 48.73 -28.51
C ASP A 2 19.08 47.27 -28.82
N HIS A 3 18.10 46.77 -28.09
CA HIS A 3 17.92 45.40 -27.65
C HIS A 3 17.25 44.47 -28.68
N GLY A 4 17.74 43.23 -28.74
CA GLY A 4 17.03 42.13 -29.35
C GLY A 4 15.89 41.62 -28.46
N GLN A 5 14.76 41.32 -29.08
CA GLN A 5 13.68 40.48 -28.55
C GLN A 5 13.17 39.69 -29.77
N GLY A 6 13.12 38.37 -29.81
CA GLY A 6 12.80 37.43 -28.75
C GLY A 6 11.50 36.75 -29.14
N SER A 7 11.57 35.78 -30.05
CA SER A 7 10.44 34.98 -30.53
C SER A 7 9.71 34.27 -29.37
N PRO A 8 8.37 34.24 -29.33
CA PRO A 8 7.66 33.42 -28.36
C PRO A 8 7.62 31.97 -28.84
N LEU A 9 8.40 31.11 -28.18
CA LEU A 9 8.26 29.66 -28.28
C LEU A 9 6.95 29.24 -27.59
N THR A 10 5.91 29.03 -28.39
CA THR A 10 4.70 28.32 -28.01
C THR A 10 5.06 26.88 -27.65
N GLN A 11 5.06 26.55 -26.37
CA GLN A 11 5.16 25.16 -25.91
C GLN A 11 3.82 24.44 -26.14
N PRO A 12 3.82 23.22 -26.71
CA PRO A 12 2.60 22.42 -26.77
C PRO A 12 2.27 21.89 -25.38
N ARG A 13 1.13 22.31 -24.82
CA ARG A 13 0.52 21.69 -23.65
C ARG A 13 0.10 20.26 -24.02
N THR A 14 0.87 19.27 -23.57
CA THR A 14 0.49 17.86 -23.61
C THR A 14 -0.73 17.65 -22.71
N ARG A 15 -1.90 17.62 -23.34
CA ARG A 15 -3.18 17.24 -22.75
C ARG A 15 -3.18 15.71 -22.66
N PHE A 16 -2.83 15.16 -21.50
CA PHE A 16 -2.96 13.71 -21.27
C PHE A 16 -4.41 13.41 -20.93
N SER A 17 -5.14 12.88 -21.91
CA SER A 17 -6.44 12.25 -21.74
C SER A 17 -6.24 10.88 -21.13
N ILE A 18 -6.76 10.67 -19.92
CA ILE A 18 -6.99 9.34 -19.38
C ILE A 18 -8.15 8.77 -20.21
N THR A 19 -7.90 7.68 -20.93
CA THR A 19 -8.94 7.04 -21.75
C THR A 19 -9.46 5.85 -20.96
N PRO A 20 -10.74 5.80 -20.54
CA PRO A 20 -11.26 4.64 -19.87
C PRO A 20 -11.53 3.50 -20.87
N VAL A 21 -11.02 2.31 -20.55
CA VAL A 21 -11.42 1.05 -21.17
C VAL A 21 -12.85 0.74 -20.72
N ILE A 22 -13.79 0.83 -21.64
CA ILE A 22 -15.22 0.53 -21.42
C ILE A 22 -15.38 -1.00 -21.35
N THR A 23 -15.56 -1.55 -20.15
CA THR A 23 -16.21 -2.86 -19.98
C THR A 23 -17.71 -2.68 -20.08
N LYS A 24 -18.31 -3.18 -21.16
CA LYS A 24 -19.76 -3.30 -21.33
C LYS A 24 -20.28 -4.38 -20.37
N ASP A 25 -20.89 -3.98 -19.26
CA ASP A 25 -21.76 -4.85 -18.48
C ASP A 25 -23.18 -4.84 -19.08
N HIS A 26 -23.58 -6.00 -19.61
CA HIS A 26 -24.95 -6.29 -19.98
C HIS A 26 -25.78 -6.56 -18.71
N HIS A 27 -26.43 -5.53 -18.17
CA HIS A 27 -27.55 -5.72 -17.24
C HIS A 27 -28.87 -5.63 -17.99
N ALA A 28 -29.48 -6.79 -18.23
CA ALA A 28 -30.87 -6.89 -18.63
C ALA A 28 -31.79 -6.59 -17.43
N CYS A 29 -32.79 -5.78 -17.71
CA CYS A 29 -33.77 -5.24 -16.79
C CYS A 29 -35.01 -6.17 -16.68
N THR A 30 -35.63 -6.14 -15.49
CA THR A 30 -37.05 -6.45 -15.18
C THR A 30 -37.59 -7.86 -15.37
N GLN A 31 -38.11 -8.42 -14.26
CA GLN A 31 -39.56 -8.59 -14.10
C GLN A 31 -39.92 -8.76 -12.62
N THR A 32 -40.81 -7.87 -12.18
CA THR A 32 -41.48 -7.82 -10.88
C THR A 32 -42.71 -8.71 -10.95
N ASP A 33 -42.86 -9.67 -10.05
CA ASP A 33 -44.05 -10.53 -9.97
C ASP A 33 -44.78 -10.29 -8.64
N PRO A 34 -45.99 -9.68 -8.64
CA PRO A 34 -46.69 -9.30 -7.42
C PRO A 34 -47.84 -10.27 -7.13
N ASN A 35 -47.58 -11.54 -6.79
CA ASN A 35 -48.60 -12.36 -6.13
C ASN A 35 -48.06 -13.66 -5.53
N ARG A 36 -47.81 -13.71 -4.21
CA ARG A 36 -48.02 -14.97 -3.47
C ARG A 36 -48.29 -14.73 -1.99
N GLN A 37 -49.56 -14.86 -1.64
CA GLN A 37 -50.09 -14.85 -0.28
C GLN A 37 -50.05 -16.25 0.36
N LEU A 38 -49.63 -16.25 1.63
CA LEU A 38 -50.15 -16.98 2.80
C LEU A 38 -49.81 -18.46 3.09
N GLY A 39 -49.49 -18.67 4.38
CA GLY A 39 -49.39 -19.93 5.14
C GLY A 39 -48.08 -19.94 5.95
N GLY A 40 -48.00 -19.69 7.26
CA GLY A 40 -48.89 -20.03 8.37
C GLY A 40 -48.24 -21.15 9.19
N GLY A 41 -47.80 -20.89 10.42
CA GLY A 41 -47.36 -21.95 11.35
C GLY A 41 -46.35 -21.54 12.42
N ASN A 42 -46.85 -21.17 13.60
CA ASN A 42 -46.10 -21.06 14.86
C ASN A 42 -45.64 -22.45 15.34
N PHE A 43 -44.47 -22.60 15.96
CA PHE A 43 -44.29 -23.56 17.08
C PHE A 43 -43.03 -23.25 17.92
N SER A 44 -43.13 -23.66 19.17
CA SER A 44 -42.53 -23.09 20.37
C SER A 44 -41.28 -23.83 20.88
N LYS A 45 -40.48 -23.12 21.70
CA LYS A 45 -39.72 -23.58 22.90
C LYS A 45 -38.68 -24.72 22.75
N GLY A 46 -37.52 -24.51 23.39
CA GLY A 46 -36.90 -25.57 24.18
C GLY A 46 -35.37 -25.62 24.24
N VAL A 47 -34.81 -25.00 25.28
CA VAL A 47 -33.68 -25.43 26.13
C VAL A 47 -32.84 -26.67 25.74
N ALA A 48 -31.51 -26.54 25.79
CA ALA A 48 -30.61 -27.48 26.48
C ALA A 48 -29.19 -26.90 26.66
N ARG A 49 -28.72 -26.91 27.92
CA ARG A 49 -27.31 -26.83 28.32
C ARG A 49 -26.68 -28.23 28.22
N ALA A 50 -25.37 -28.32 27.99
CA ALA A 50 -24.40 -28.98 28.89
C ALA A 50 -23.02 -29.21 28.22
N ASP A 51 -21.98 -28.76 28.94
CA ASP A 51 -20.69 -29.40 29.23
C ASP A 51 -19.92 -30.24 28.18
N ALA A 52 -18.63 -29.93 27.98
CA ALA A 52 -17.54 -30.77 28.51
C ALA A 52 -16.11 -30.26 28.17
N ALA A 53 -15.24 -30.43 29.17
CA ALA A 53 -13.80 -30.75 29.10
C ALA A 53 -12.82 -29.70 28.51
N ARG A 54 -12.05 -28.95 29.31
CA ARG A 54 -10.90 -29.36 30.14
C ARG A 54 -9.73 -29.99 29.34
N LYS A 55 -8.72 -29.18 29.00
CA LYS A 55 -7.29 -29.57 29.10
C LYS A 55 -6.37 -28.33 29.13
N ARG A 56 -5.87 -28.02 30.32
CA ARG A 56 -4.67 -27.20 30.55
C ARG A 56 -3.43 -28.12 30.54
N ARG A 57 -2.30 -27.62 30.04
CA ARG A 57 -0.90 -27.77 30.54
C ARG A 57 0.04 -27.16 29.48
N ARG A 58 0.54 -25.94 29.66
CA ARG A 58 1.68 -25.50 30.50
C ARG A 58 3.00 -26.10 29.99
N ILE A 59 3.64 -25.40 29.04
CA ILE A 59 5.03 -25.63 28.63
C ILE A 59 5.93 -25.11 29.75
N LEU A 60 6.74 -26.02 30.30
CA LEU A 60 7.75 -25.74 31.31
C LEU A 60 9.04 -25.32 30.59
N CYS A 61 9.58 -24.17 30.98
CA CYS A 61 10.93 -23.73 30.68
C CYS A 61 11.95 -24.74 31.23
N ASN A 62 12.87 -25.24 30.40
CA ASN A 62 14.01 -26.03 30.87
C ASN A 62 15.30 -25.21 30.80
N ARG A 63 15.97 -25.19 31.95
CA ARG A 63 17.22 -24.52 32.26
C ARG A 63 18.40 -25.40 31.85
N ASN A 64 19.45 -24.72 31.40
CA ASN A 64 20.83 -25.18 31.24
C ASN A 64 21.41 -25.79 32.54
N PRO A 65 22.25 -26.84 32.43
CA PRO A 65 23.33 -27.02 33.40
C PRO A 65 24.72 -27.35 32.79
N ARG A 66 25.69 -26.49 33.13
CA ARG A 66 27.04 -26.77 33.67
C ARG A 66 28.11 -27.53 32.85
N ARG A 67 29.22 -26.81 32.60
CA ARG A 67 30.66 -27.21 32.48
C ARG A 67 31.18 -27.98 33.71
N PRO A 68 32.36 -28.69 33.73
CA PRO A 68 33.73 -28.19 33.38
C PRO A 68 34.74 -29.23 32.77
N ALA A 69 35.73 -28.81 31.94
CA ALA A 69 37.20 -28.62 32.14
C ALA A 69 38.11 -29.89 32.08
N HIS A 70 39.21 -29.86 31.29
CA HIS A 70 40.58 -30.37 31.59
C HIS A 70 41.61 -30.09 30.43
N HIS A 71 42.89 -29.91 30.84
CA HIS A 71 44.19 -29.50 30.20
C HIS A 71 44.63 -30.07 28.83
N ALA A 72 45.22 -29.32 27.86
CA ALA A 72 46.63 -28.82 27.61
C ALA A 72 47.64 -29.88 27.06
N PRO A 73 48.79 -29.60 26.36
CA PRO A 73 49.31 -28.43 25.59
C PRO A 73 49.87 -28.75 24.14
N GLN A 74 50.56 -27.77 23.53
CA GLN A 74 51.05 -27.56 22.12
C GLN A 74 52.15 -28.52 21.58
N PRO A 75 52.51 -28.43 20.27
CA PRO A 75 53.77 -27.71 19.95
C PRO A 75 53.78 -26.80 18.69
N ARG A 76 54.82 -25.95 18.70
CA ARG A 76 55.24 -24.90 17.75
C ARG A 76 55.54 -25.39 16.33
N VAL A 77 55.22 -24.55 15.33
CA VAL A 77 56.00 -24.45 14.08
C VAL A 77 56.25 -22.98 13.76
N ARG A 78 57.51 -22.71 13.38
CA ARG A 78 58.14 -21.43 13.09
C ARG A 78 58.40 -21.37 11.58
N GLY A 79 57.96 -20.31 10.91
CA GLY A 79 58.41 -19.91 9.56
C GLY A 79 57.98 -18.45 9.37
N THR A 80 58.87 -17.48 9.60
CA THR A 80 59.78 -16.82 8.64
C THR A 80 59.06 -16.26 7.41
N ASP A 81 58.69 -14.99 7.54
CA ASP A 81 59.01 -13.87 6.64
C ASP A 81 58.82 -14.10 5.14
N ALA A 82 57.69 -13.59 4.63
CA ALA A 82 57.62 -13.09 3.25
C ALA A 82 56.78 -11.79 3.24
N HIS A 83 57.45 -10.77 2.72
CA HIS A 83 57.09 -9.36 2.66
C HIS A 83 56.05 -9.13 1.56
N GLU A 84 54.83 -8.71 1.91
CA GLU A 84 53.78 -8.36 0.94
C GLU A 84 53.60 -6.82 0.90
N PRO A 85 53.70 -6.17 -0.27
CA PRO A 85 53.70 -4.72 -0.36
C PRO A 85 52.28 -4.15 -0.19
N ARG A 86 52.21 -3.05 0.56
CA ARG A 86 51.01 -2.25 0.80
C ARG A 86 50.52 -1.60 -0.49
N ASN A 87 49.58 -2.25 -1.18
CA ASN A 87 48.68 -1.54 -2.09
C ASN A 87 47.65 -0.77 -1.25
N HIS A 88 47.99 0.47 -0.92
CA HIS A 88 46.99 1.48 -0.57
C HIS A 88 46.29 1.90 -1.87
N GLU A 89 45.47 1.01 -2.42
CA GLU A 89 44.46 1.34 -3.41
C GLU A 89 43.62 2.47 -2.80
N ARG A 90 43.71 3.66 -3.39
CA ARG A 90 42.88 4.80 -3.01
C ARG A 90 41.42 4.35 -3.17
N ALA A 91 40.78 4.06 -2.04
CA ALA A 91 39.34 3.95 -1.98
C ALA A 91 38.75 5.17 -2.69
N PRO A 92 37.86 4.99 -3.69
CA PRO A 92 37.15 6.12 -4.24
C PRO A 92 36.47 6.81 -3.06
N ARG A 93 36.69 8.12 -2.94
CA ARG A 93 35.93 8.97 -2.03
C ARG A 93 34.46 8.77 -2.41
N SER A 94 33.79 7.85 -1.72
CA SER A 94 32.34 7.78 -1.76
C SER A 94 31.89 9.13 -1.27
N ALA A 95 31.47 9.96 -2.24
CA ALA A 95 30.78 11.19 -1.96
C ALA A 95 29.71 10.81 -0.95
N SER A 96 29.88 11.28 0.27
CA SER A 96 28.88 11.25 1.31
C SER A 96 27.62 11.77 0.65
N ARG A 97 26.71 10.86 0.33
CA ARG A 97 25.34 11.18 -0.02
C ARG A 97 24.77 11.69 1.29
N VAL A 98 25.05 12.98 1.56
CA VAL A 98 24.53 13.75 2.68
C VAL A 98 23.09 13.32 2.81
N GLY A 99 22.75 12.70 3.93
CA GLY A 99 21.47 12.04 4.14
C GLY A 99 20.37 12.93 3.61
N GLN A 100 19.86 12.61 2.42
CA GLN A 100 18.70 13.29 1.92
C GLN A 100 17.59 12.85 2.85
N VAL A 101 17.20 13.76 3.73
CA VAL A 101 15.97 13.62 4.49
C VAL A 101 14.89 13.51 3.42
N ILE A 102 14.40 12.29 3.18
CA ILE A 102 13.36 12.05 2.18
C ILE A 102 12.10 12.70 2.74
N ALA A 103 11.90 13.96 2.38
CA ALA A 103 10.71 14.71 2.75
C ALA A 103 9.56 14.19 1.90
N TRP A 104 8.75 13.30 2.48
CA TRP A 104 7.57 12.77 1.83
C TRP A 104 6.60 13.90 1.47
N ARG A 105 6.11 13.87 0.23
CA ARG A 105 5.02 14.72 -0.23
C ARG A 105 3.70 14.00 -0.02
N TRP A 106 2.95 14.49 0.96
CA TRP A 106 1.68 13.92 1.38
C TRP A 106 0.51 14.47 0.56
N ILE A 107 -0.55 13.68 0.44
CA ILE A 107 -1.79 14.11 -0.21
C ILE A 107 -2.63 14.84 0.85
N ASP A 108 -3.01 16.08 0.53
CA ASP A 108 -3.95 16.83 1.36
C ASP A 108 -5.38 16.28 1.20
N ARG A 109 -6.15 16.31 2.28
CA ARG A 109 -7.54 15.84 2.27
C ARG A 109 -8.40 16.53 1.22
N ALA A 110 -8.27 17.85 1.05
CA ALA A 110 -9.05 18.59 0.07
C ALA A 110 -8.74 18.14 -1.35
N VAL A 111 -7.48 17.79 -1.62
CA VAL A 111 -7.08 17.19 -2.90
C VAL A 111 -7.74 15.84 -3.10
N LEU A 112 -7.78 15.00 -2.06
CA LEU A 112 -8.42 13.69 -2.17
C LEU A 112 -9.94 13.78 -2.38
N ILE A 113 -10.60 14.73 -1.73
CA ILE A 113 -12.03 15.02 -1.96
C ILE A 113 -12.24 15.53 -3.39
N ALA A 114 -11.40 16.45 -3.88
CA ALA A 114 -11.49 16.92 -5.26
C ALA A 114 -11.28 15.79 -6.27
N VAL A 115 -10.34 14.87 -6.00
CA VAL A 115 -10.13 13.66 -6.80
C VAL A 115 -11.39 12.80 -6.84
N HIS A 116 -12.02 12.57 -5.69
CA HIS A 116 -13.27 11.81 -5.62
C HIS A 116 -14.39 12.46 -6.46
N GLU A 117 -14.58 13.77 -6.32
CA GLU A 117 -15.58 14.52 -7.10
C GLU A 117 -15.30 14.44 -8.62
N MET A 118 -14.03 14.50 -9.03
CA MET A 118 -13.64 14.31 -10.44
C MET A 118 -13.97 12.89 -10.93
N GLN A 119 -13.70 11.85 -10.13
CA GLN A 119 -14.04 10.47 -10.48
C GLN A 119 -15.55 10.24 -10.61
N LEU A 120 -16.36 10.96 -9.84
CA LEU A 120 -17.82 10.91 -9.95
C LEU A 120 -18.33 11.69 -11.16
N ALA A 121 -17.74 12.85 -11.45
CA ALA A 121 -18.11 13.63 -12.62
C ALA A 121 -17.84 12.87 -13.93
N GLU A 122 -16.76 12.09 -13.98
CA GLU A 122 -16.39 11.35 -15.19
C GLU A 122 -17.17 10.05 -15.39
N HIS A 123 -17.45 9.33 -14.30
CA HIS A 123 -17.96 7.95 -14.38
C HIS A 123 -19.33 7.76 -13.73
N GLY A 124 -19.90 8.81 -13.12
CA GLY A 124 -21.12 8.73 -12.32
C GLY A 124 -20.92 8.05 -10.96
N GLY A 125 -22.00 8.03 -10.18
CA GLY A 125 -22.06 7.41 -8.85
C GLY A 125 -22.75 8.29 -7.82
N GLY A 126 -22.89 7.77 -6.61
CA GLY A 126 -23.43 8.51 -5.47
C GLY A 126 -22.43 9.55 -4.94
N ALA A 127 -22.79 10.83 -5.02
CA ALA A 127 -22.00 11.92 -4.47
C ALA A 127 -22.09 11.97 -2.95
N GLY A 128 -21.01 12.45 -2.33
CA GLY A 128 -20.95 12.72 -0.90
C GLY A 128 -20.06 11.79 -0.10
N LEU A 129 -19.63 12.33 1.03
CA LEU A 129 -18.81 11.66 2.02
C LEU A 129 -19.73 10.98 3.03
N ARG A 130 -19.52 9.68 3.24
CA ARG A 130 -20.25 8.91 4.25
C ARG A 130 -19.77 9.28 5.65
N ASP A 131 -18.46 9.32 5.83
CA ASP A 131 -17.85 9.61 7.12
C ASP A 131 -16.46 10.25 6.93
N VAL A 132 -16.32 11.49 7.41
CA VAL A 132 -15.05 12.22 7.41
C VAL A 132 -13.99 11.49 8.24
N THR A 133 -14.37 10.92 9.38
CA THR A 133 -13.43 10.28 10.29
C THR A 133 -12.77 9.05 9.67
N LEU A 134 -13.51 8.33 8.82
CA LEU A 134 -12.99 7.19 8.06
C LEU A 134 -11.97 7.62 7.00
N LEU A 135 -12.19 8.79 6.38
CA LEU A 135 -11.24 9.39 5.45
C LEU A 135 -9.96 9.86 6.16
N GLU A 136 -10.11 10.58 7.28
CA GLU A 136 -8.98 11.02 8.11
C GLU A 136 -8.15 9.84 8.59
N SER A 137 -8.81 8.77 9.02
CA SER A 137 -8.13 7.54 9.44
C SER A 137 -7.31 6.93 8.32
N ALA A 138 -7.84 6.92 7.09
CA ALA A 138 -7.09 6.43 5.92
C ALA A 138 -5.87 7.32 5.60
N LEU A 139 -6.00 8.65 5.70
CA LEU A 139 -4.91 9.60 5.46
C LEU A 139 -3.85 9.58 6.57
N ALA A 140 -4.25 9.34 7.82
CA ALA A 140 -3.34 9.27 8.98
C ALA A 140 -2.51 7.99 9.00
N LYS A 141 -3.00 6.90 8.40
CA LYS A 141 -2.33 5.60 8.40
C LYS A 141 -0.88 5.63 7.86
N PRO A 142 -0.59 6.17 6.66
CA PRO A 142 0.79 6.28 6.18
C PRO A 142 1.66 7.20 7.04
N LEU A 143 1.10 8.25 7.65
CA LEU A 143 1.83 9.09 8.61
C LEU A 143 2.26 8.30 9.85
N ASN A 144 1.36 7.47 10.37
CA ASN A 144 1.65 6.58 11.49
C ASN A 144 2.73 5.55 11.11
N LEU A 145 2.72 5.01 9.90
CA LEU A 145 3.77 4.07 9.45
C LEU A 145 5.16 4.73 9.49
N VAL A 146 5.28 5.99 9.08
CA VAL A 146 6.54 6.75 9.18
C VAL A 146 6.90 7.07 10.63
N ALA A 147 5.91 7.37 11.47
CA ALA A 147 6.16 7.70 12.88
C ALA A 147 6.69 6.50 13.69
N TYR A 148 6.25 5.28 13.35
CA TYR A 148 6.58 4.06 14.10
C TYR A 148 7.55 3.11 13.40
N GLY A 149 8.03 3.46 12.20
CA GLY A 149 8.91 2.60 11.42
C GLY A 149 9.61 3.34 10.27
N GLU A 150 10.22 2.56 9.38
CA GLU A 150 10.93 3.06 8.21
C GLU A 150 10.30 2.48 6.93
N PRO A 151 9.04 2.86 6.60
CA PRO A 151 8.37 2.34 5.43
C PRO A 151 9.01 2.87 4.15
N ASP A 152 9.02 2.05 3.12
CA ASP A 152 9.34 2.48 1.77
C ASP A 152 8.11 3.15 1.12
N ILE A 153 8.36 3.85 0.00
CA ILE A 153 7.30 4.56 -0.72
C ILE A 153 6.14 3.63 -1.13
N CYS A 154 6.43 2.38 -1.48
CA CYS A 154 5.42 1.41 -1.88
C CYS A 154 4.54 0.97 -0.69
N ALA A 155 5.11 0.85 0.52
CA ALA A 155 4.30 0.62 1.72
C ALA A 155 3.39 1.80 2.04
N LEU A 156 3.87 3.04 1.87
CA LEU A 156 3.05 4.24 2.08
C LEU A 156 1.92 4.35 1.05
N ALA A 157 2.22 4.07 -0.22
CA ALA A 157 1.24 4.02 -1.29
C ALA A 157 0.20 2.92 -1.06
N ALA A 158 0.63 1.73 -0.61
CA ALA A 158 -0.27 0.64 -0.25
C ALA A 158 -1.19 1.02 0.90
N ALA A 159 -0.67 1.69 1.93
CA ALA A 159 -1.47 2.12 3.07
C ALA A 159 -2.59 3.11 2.68
N TYR A 160 -2.28 4.07 1.78
CA TYR A 160 -3.29 4.97 1.21
C TYR A 160 -4.36 4.17 0.44
N GLY A 161 -3.94 3.35 -0.53
CA GLY A 161 -4.85 2.58 -1.37
C GLY A 161 -5.75 1.65 -0.56
N TYR A 162 -5.15 0.89 0.36
CA TYR A 162 -5.87 -0.04 1.23
C TYR A 162 -6.85 0.69 2.15
N GLY A 163 -6.43 1.77 2.80
CA GLY A 163 -7.27 2.55 3.70
C GLY A 163 -8.48 3.15 2.98
N ILE A 164 -8.28 3.78 1.83
CA ILE A 164 -9.37 4.42 1.07
C ILE A 164 -10.32 3.36 0.49
N ALA A 165 -9.79 2.26 -0.04
CA ALA A 165 -10.62 1.21 -0.64
C ALA A 165 -11.50 0.48 0.38
N ARG A 166 -11.01 0.27 1.62
CA ARG A 166 -11.66 -0.56 2.64
C ARG A 166 -12.43 0.22 3.71
N ASN A 167 -12.07 1.47 3.98
CA ASN A 167 -12.77 2.25 5.01
C ASN A 167 -14.15 2.73 4.55
N HIS A 168 -14.46 2.66 3.25
CA HIS A 168 -15.75 3.10 2.71
C HIS A 168 -16.15 4.52 3.15
N ALA A 169 -15.19 5.44 3.14
CA ALA A 169 -15.39 6.82 3.58
C ALA A 169 -16.37 7.59 2.68
N PHE A 170 -16.47 7.22 1.40
CA PHE A 170 -17.40 7.82 0.43
C PHE A 170 -18.63 6.93 0.20
N ILE A 171 -19.73 7.53 -0.23
CA ILE A 171 -20.96 6.81 -0.59
C ILE A 171 -20.69 5.84 -1.76
N ASP A 172 -20.00 6.32 -2.79
CA ASP A 172 -19.53 5.53 -3.93
C ASP A 172 -18.15 6.04 -4.38
N GLY A 173 -17.48 5.34 -5.29
CA GLY A 173 -16.22 5.78 -5.88
C GLY A 173 -14.97 5.49 -5.05
N ASN A 174 -15.10 4.76 -3.92
CA ASN A 174 -13.97 4.45 -3.02
C ASN A 174 -12.80 3.77 -3.75
N LYS A 175 -13.09 2.74 -4.57
CA LYS A 175 -12.06 2.02 -5.34
C LYS A 175 -11.36 2.93 -6.36
N ARG A 176 -12.13 3.69 -7.13
CA ARG A 176 -11.61 4.65 -8.11
C ARG A 176 -10.73 5.70 -7.45
N THR A 177 -11.18 6.25 -6.33
CA THR A 177 -10.44 7.25 -5.55
C THR A 177 -9.17 6.67 -4.94
N ALA A 178 -9.22 5.43 -4.46
CA ALA A 178 -8.03 4.74 -3.94
C ALA A 178 -6.96 4.56 -5.02
N PHE A 179 -7.35 4.17 -6.25
CA PHE A 179 -6.43 4.04 -7.37
C PHE A 179 -5.70 5.36 -7.66
N VAL A 180 -6.47 6.44 -7.84
CA VAL A 180 -5.91 7.76 -8.15
C VAL A 180 -5.06 8.28 -6.99
N ALA A 181 -5.42 8.00 -5.74
CA ALA A 181 -4.60 8.36 -4.59
C ALA A 181 -3.24 7.67 -4.58
N ILE A 182 -3.18 6.37 -4.89
CA ILE A 182 -1.92 5.62 -5.03
C ILE A 182 -1.05 6.27 -6.11
N GLU A 183 -1.62 6.48 -7.29
CA GLU A 183 -0.88 7.04 -8.43
C GLU A 183 -0.40 8.46 -8.14
N LEU A 184 -1.26 9.30 -7.56
CA LEU A 184 -0.92 10.66 -7.16
C LEU A 184 0.21 10.68 -6.15
N PHE A 185 0.16 9.84 -5.11
CA PHE A 185 1.21 9.78 -4.09
C PHE A 185 2.55 9.36 -4.69
N LEU A 186 2.57 8.32 -5.53
CA LEU A 186 3.78 7.89 -6.22
C LEU A 186 4.35 9.02 -7.09
N ARG A 187 3.50 9.67 -7.90
CA ARG A 187 3.90 10.76 -8.79
C ARG A 187 4.46 11.96 -8.03
N LEU A 188 3.84 12.36 -6.92
CA LEU A 188 4.30 13.48 -6.10
C LEU A 188 5.72 13.25 -5.59
N ASN A 189 6.08 11.99 -5.31
CA ASN A 189 7.36 11.57 -4.76
C ASN A 189 8.34 11.06 -5.84
N GLY A 190 8.04 11.28 -7.13
CA GLY A 190 8.97 10.97 -8.23
C GLY A 190 8.94 9.50 -8.68
N TRP A 191 7.85 8.79 -8.44
CA TRP A 191 7.64 7.41 -8.87
C TRP A 191 6.47 7.32 -9.84
N GLN A 192 6.48 6.27 -10.66
CA GLN A 192 5.41 5.97 -11.61
C GLN A 192 5.06 4.49 -11.54
N LEU A 193 3.76 4.19 -11.64
CA LEU A 193 3.25 2.84 -11.76
C LEU A 193 3.41 2.39 -13.23
N SER A 194 4.06 1.25 -13.44
CA SER A 194 4.33 0.63 -14.74
C SER A 194 3.46 -0.59 -15.03
N ALA A 195 2.53 -0.94 -14.13
CA ALA A 195 1.51 -1.96 -14.37
C ALA A 195 0.54 -1.54 -15.48
N SER A 196 -0.06 -2.53 -16.16
CA SER A 196 -1.15 -2.26 -17.08
C SER A 196 -2.41 -1.79 -16.34
N ASP A 197 -3.27 -1.03 -17.00
CA ASP A 197 -4.54 -0.57 -16.42
C ASP A 197 -5.38 -1.76 -15.92
N ALA A 198 -5.39 -2.87 -16.66
CA ALA A 198 -6.11 -4.09 -16.30
C ALA A 198 -5.56 -4.70 -15.00
N ASP A 199 -4.24 -4.83 -14.86
CA ASP A 199 -3.61 -5.36 -13.64
C ASP A 199 -3.87 -4.46 -12.44
N CYS A 200 -3.84 -3.15 -12.63
CA CYS A 200 -4.15 -2.18 -11.60
C CYS A 200 -5.59 -2.35 -11.09
N VAL A 201 -6.55 -2.45 -12.00
CA VAL A 201 -7.97 -2.62 -11.66
C VAL A 201 -8.19 -3.96 -10.94
N LEU A 202 -7.67 -5.07 -11.47
CA LEU A 202 -7.82 -6.39 -10.86
C LEU A 202 -7.20 -6.46 -9.47
N THR A 203 -6.00 -5.92 -9.30
CA THR A 203 -5.31 -5.91 -8.00
C THR A 203 -6.09 -5.08 -6.99
N LEU A 204 -6.59 -3.90 -7.39
CA LEU A 204 -7.34 -3.04 -6.48
C LEU A 204 -8.72 -3.62 -6.12
N LEU A 205 -9.35 -4.35 -7.04
CA LEU A 205 -10.57 -5.10 -6.74
C LEU A 205 -10.29 -6.19 -5.69
N ALA A 206 -9.19 -6.94 -5.82
CA ALA A 206 -8.77 -7.95 -4.86
C ALA A 206 -8.40 -7.36 -3.48
N VAL A 207 -7.79 -6.16 -3.46
CA VAL A 207 -7.58 -5.41 -2.21
C VAL A 207 -8.92 -5.02 -1.57
N ALA A 208 -9.88 -4.53 -2.37
CA ALA A 208 -11.19 -4.11 -1.87
C ALA A 208 -12.03 -5.29 -1.36
N SER A 209 -11.94 -6.47 -2.00
CA SER A 209 -12.60 -7.70 -1.52
C SER A 209 -11.92 -8.27 -0.27
N GLY A 210 -10.62 -7.98 -0.09
CA GLY A 210 -9.81 -8.47 1.03
C GLY A 210 -9.05 -9.76 0.71
N GLU A 211 -8.98 -10.13 -0.56
CA GLU A 211 -8.15 -11.24 -1.06
C GLU A 211 -6.65 -10.90 -0.98
N ILE A 212 -6.29 -9.62 -1.18
CA ILE A 212 -4.92 -9.13 -1.04
C ILE A 212 -4.82 -8.33 0.26
N THR A 213 -3.84 -8.70 1.09
CA THR A 213 -3.53 -7.96 2.32
C THR A 213 -2.73 -6.69 2.02
N GLU A 214 -2.73 -5.72 2.92
CA GLU A 214 -1.95 -4.49 2.74
C GLU A 214 -0.43 -4.74 2.52
N PRO A 215 0.24 -5.63 3.28
CA PRO A 215 1.64 -5.99 3.00
C PRO A 215 1.84 -6.60 1.60
N ASP A 216 0.94 -7.49 1.17
CA ASP A 216 1.02 -8.12 -0.15
C ASP A 216 0.79 -7.09 -1.26
N PHE A 217 -0.09 -6.12 -1.03
CA PHE A 217 -0.31 -5.02 -1.95
C PHE A 217 0.94 -4.13 -2.07
N ALA A 218 1.66 -3.88 -0.96
CA ALA A 218 2.94 -3.20 -0.99
C ALA A 218 3.99 -3.98 -1.79
N VAL A 219 4.02 -5.32 -1.69
CA VAL A 219 4.90 -6.17 -2.50
C VAL A 219 4.56 -6.04 -3.99
N TRP A 220 3.27 -6.07 -4.34
CA TRP A 220 2.83 -5.86 -5.72
C TRP A 220 3.27 -4.50 -6.26
N LEU A 221 3.09 -3.42 -5.49
CA LEU A 221 3.53 -2.08 -5.86
C LEU A 221 5.04 -2.00 -6.07
N ARG A 222 5.86 -2.66 -5.26
CA ARG A 222 7.33 -2.69 -5.46
C ARG A 222 7.74 -3.34 -6.79
N ALA A 223 6.99 -4.33 -7.24
CA ALA A 223 7.24 -4.99 -8.52
C ALA A 223 6.78 -4.16 -9.73
N HIS A 224 5.87 -3.20 -9.52
CA HIS A 224 5.20 -2.46 -10.60
C HIS A 224 5.37 -0.94 -10.48
N ALA A 225 6.24 -0.45 -9.60
CA ALA A 225 6.53 0.97 -9.46
C ALA A 225 8.03 1.21 -9.67
N ALA A 226 8.35 2.24 -10.46
CA ALA A 226 9.72 2.64 -10.76
C ALA A 226 9.91 4.14 -10.48
N ALA A 227 11.12 4.52 -10.11
CA ALA A 227 11.52 5.92 -10.05
C ALA A 227 11.47 6.54 -11.46
N ARG A 228 10.98 7.77 -11.55
CA ARG A 228 10.83 8.53 -12.78
C ARG A 228 12.08 9.33 -13.14
#